data_AF-A0A2R6N4W3-F1
#
_entry.id   AF-A0A2R6N4W3-F1
#
_cell.length_a   1.000
_cell.length_b   1.000
_cell.length_c   1.000
_cell.angle_alpha   90.00
_cell.angle_beta   90.00
_cell.angle_gamma   90.00
#
_symmetry.space_group_name_H-M   'P 1'
#
loop_
_entity.id
_entity.type
_entity.pdbx_description
1 polymer ?
#
loop_
_entity_poly.entity_id
_entity_poly.type
_entity_poly.pdbx_seq_one_letter_code
_entity_poly.pdbx_strand_id
1 'polypeptide(L)' 'MRETSRTTRERITDRLRGETLSAGALAHEFEIRSAEALDHLQHIARSLEDSDETLLVAPPECADCGFDDFDD' A
#
# COMPACT_ATOMS: atom_id res chain seq x y z
N MET A 1 -8.00 -22.74 -18.17
CA MET A 1 -7.53 -21.47 -17.58
C MET A 1 -6.93 -21.83 -16.23
N ARG A 2 -5.65 -21.52 -15.98
CA ARG A 2 -5.08 -21.76 -14.65
C ARG A 2 -5.77 -20.75 -13.72
N GLU A 3 -6.40 -21.23 -12.66
CA GLU A 3 -6.76 -20.36 -11.55
C GLU A 3 -5.44 -19.85 -10.98
N THR A 4 -4.99 -18.71 -11.49
CA THR A 4 -3.75 -18.09 -11.04
C THR A 4 -4.01 -17.60 -9.63
N SER A 5 -3.53 -18.34 -8.65
CA SER A 5 -3.42 -17.83 -7.28
C SER A 5 -2.79 -16.44 -7.35
N ARG A 6 -3.54 -15.40 -7.01
CA ARG A 6 -3.04 -14.02 -7.06
C ARG A 6 -1.77 -13.93 -6.23
N THR A 7 -0.75 -13.30 -6.79
CA THR A 7 0.48 -12.99 -6.08
C THR A 7 0.18 -12.05 -4.91
N THR A 8 1.04 -12.03 -3.88
CA THR A 8 0.88 -11.12 -2.75
C THR A 8 0.73 -9.66 -3.19
N ARG A 9 1.46 -9.22 -4.22
CA ARG A 9 1.38 -7.85 -4.76
C ARG A 9 0.01 -7.55 -5.40
N GLU A 10 -0.54 -8.48 -6.17
CA GLU A 10 -1.88 -8.32 -6.74
C GLU A 10 -2.95 -8.25 -5.63
N ARG A 11 -2.81 -9.08 -4.58
CA ARG A 11 -3.71 -9.04 -3.43
C ARG A 11 -3.61 -7.72 -2.65
N ILE A 12 -2.40 -7.19 -2.44
CA ILE A 12 -2.19 -5.87 -1.82
C ILE A 12 -2.83 -4.77 -2.67
N THR A 13 -2.64 -4.82 -3.99
CA THR A 13 -3.23 -3.83 -4.92
C THR A 13 -4.75 -3.85 -4.85
N ASP A 14 -5.37 -5.03 -4.92
CA ASP A 14 -6.82 -5.18 -4.77
C ASP A 14 -7.33 -4.63 -3.43
N ARG A 15 -6.56 -4.85 -2.35
CA ARG A 15 -6.91 -4.36 -1.01
C ARG A 15 -6.90 -2.84 -0.94
N LEU A 16 -5.89 -2.20 -1.54
CA LEU A 16 -5.72 -0.74 -1.54
C LEU A 16 -6.70 0.00 -2.45
N ARG A 17 -7.30 -0.67 -3.44
CA ARG A 17 -8.42 -0.12 -4.22
C ARG A 17 -9.69 0.04 -3.40
N GLY A 18 -9.86 -0.75 -2.33
CA GLY A 18 -11.04 -0.70 -1.47
C GLY A 18 -10.91 0.26 -0.29
N GLU A 19 -9.73 0.32 0.34
CA GLU A 19 -9.50 1.15 1.53
C GLU A 19 -8.02 1.50 1.68
N THR A 20 -7.77 2.69 2.18
CA THR A 20 -6.43 3.18 2.53
C THR A 20 -5.91 2.47 3.78
N LEU A 21 -4.69 1.95 3.72
CA LEU A 21 -4.07 1.23 4.82
C LEU A 21 -2.66 1.72 5.09
N SER A 22 -2.25 1.70 6.36
CA SER A 22 -0.84 1.89 6.73
C SER A 22 -0.01 0.67 6.34
N ALA A 23 1.30 0.86 6.17
CA ALA A 23 2.23 -0.23 5.91
C ALA A 23 2.22 -1.30 7.02
N GLY A 24 1.97 -0.89 8.27
CA GLY A 24 1.82 -1.82 9.40
C GLY A 24 0.54 -2.65 9.32
N ALA A 25 -0.58 -2.05 8.90
CA ALA A 25 -1.83 -2.78 8.71
C ALA A 25 -1.71 -3.80 7.56
N LEU A 26 -1.08 -3.42 6.45
CA LEU A 26 -0.76 -4.35 5.36
C LEU A 26 0.14 -5.49 5.83
N ALA A 27 1.20 -5.17 6.59
CA ALA A 27 2.10 -6.18 7.13
C ALA A 27 1.38 -7.21 8.01
N HIS A 28 0.48 -6.73 8.88
CA HIS A 28 -0.36 -7.58 9.71
C HIS A 28 -1.34 -8.44 8.88
N GLU A 29 -2.06 -7.84 7.93
CA GLU A 29 -3.05 -8.55 7.12
C GLU A 29 -2.44 -9.64 6.22
N PHE A 30 -1.25 -9.38 5.67
CA PHE A 30 -0.57 -10.31 4.76
C PHE A 30 0.49 -11.18 5.45
N GLU A 31 0.60 -11.09 6.79
CA GLU A 31 1.56 -11.86 7.61
C GLU A 31 3.02 -11.70 7.13
N ILE A 32 3.40 -10.48 6.74
CA ILE A 32 4.74 -10.11 6.30
C ILE A 32 5.35 -9.03 7.20
N ARG A 33 6.64 -8.74 7.01
CA ARG A 33 7.30 -7.63 7.72
C ARG A 33 6.90 -6.29 7.10
N SER A 34 6.83 -5.22 7.89
CA SER A 34 6.53 -3.88 7.38
C SER A 34 7.50 -3.41 6.30
N ALA A 35 8.79 -3.76 6.42
CA ALA A 35 9.78 -3.47 5.37
C ALA A 35 9.44 -4.19 4.04
N GLU A 36 8.98 -5.44 4.11
CA GLU A 36 8.58 -6.21 2.93
C GLU A 36 7.28 -5.67 2.31
N ALA A 37 6.34 -5.19 3.14
CA ALA A 37 5.16 -4.47 2.66
C ALA A 37 5.56 -3.19 1.90
N LEU A 38 6.50 -2.40 2.44
CA LEU A 38 7.04 -1.21 1.75
C LEU A 38 7.75 -1.57 0.43
N ASP A 39 8.52 -2.65 0.39
CA ASP A 39 9.13 -3.14 -0.85
C ASP A 39 8.05 -3.52 -1.89
N HIS A 40 6.99 -4.22 -1.47
CA HIS A 40 5.86 -4.51 -2.35
C HIS A 40 5.19 -3.25 -2.89
N LEU A 41 4.96 -2.23 -2.05
CA LEU A 41 4.37 -0.95 -2.46
C LEU A 41 5.24 -0.24 -3.51
N GLN A 42 6.57 -0.22 -3.34
CA GLN A 42 7.48 0.35 -4.34
C GLN A 42 7.37 -0.38 -5.69
N HIS A 43 7.26 -1.70 -5.67
CA HIS A 43 7.06 -2.48 -6.89
C HIS A 43 5.70 -2.21 -7.55
N ILE A 44 4.65 -2.06 -6.75
CA ILE A 44 3.31 -1.73 -7.24
C ILE A 44 3.33 -0.35 -7.89
N ALA A 45 3.87 0.67 -7.21
CA ALA A 45 4.00 2.03 -7.75
C ALA A 45 4.67 2.04 -9.14
N ARG A 46 5.81 1.33 -9.27
CA ARG A 46 6.51 1.19 -10.56
C ARG A 46 5.68 0.46 -11.62
N SER A 47 4.92 -0.56 -11.23
CA SER A 47 4.06 -1.28 -12.19
C SER A 47 2.87 -0.45 -12.69
N LEU A 48 2.50 0.62 -11.98
CA LEU A 48 1.43 1.52 -12.37
C LEU A 48 1.89 2.64 -13.31
N GLU A 49 3.20 2.84 -13.51
CA GLU A 49 3.73 3.90 -14.40
C GLU A 49 3.24 3.77 -15.86
N ASP A 50 2.95 2.54 -16.30
CA ASP A 50 2.37 2.23 -17.63
C ASP A 50 0.83 2.13 -17.61
N SER A 51 0.16 2.53 -16.52
CA SER A 51 -1.28 2.44 -16.32
C SER A 51 -1.92 3.80 -16.07
N ASP A 52 -3.26 3.88 -16.15
CA ASP A 52 -4.03 5.08 -15.79
C ASP A 52 -4.27 5.21 -14.26
N GLU A 53 -3.75 4.29 -13.45
CA GLU A 53 -3.90 4.29 -11.99
C GLU A 53 -2.67 4.90 -11.30
N THR A 54 -2.85 5.44 -10.09
CA THR A 54 -1.75 6.00 -9.29
C THR A 54 -1.87 5.57 -7.85
N LEU A 55 -0.73 5.22 -7.23
CA LEU A 55 -0.66 4.93 -5.81
C LEU A 55 -0.41 6.22 -5.02
N LEU A 56 -1.40 6.62 -4.22
CA LEU A 56 -1.32 7.80 -3.36
C LEU A 56 -0.85 7.43 -1.96
N VAL A 57 -0.10 8.35 -1.34
CA VAL A 57 0.34 8.25 0.06
C VAL A 57 -0.20 9.48 0.77
N ALA A 58 -0.96 9.25 1.84
CA ALA A 58 -1.44 10.33 2.70
C ALA A 58 -0.30 10.84 3.60
N PRO A 59 -0.26 12.14 3.92
CA PRO A 59 0.65 12.66 4.93
C PRO A 59 0.49 11.93 6.27
N PRO A 60 1.56 11.86 7.07
CA PRO A 60 1.45 11.35 8.42
C PRO A 60 0.70 12.35 9.31
N GLU A 61 -0.09 11.85 10.25
CA GLU A 61 -0.62 12.65 11.37
C GLU A 61 0.26 12.43 12.61
N CYS A 62 0.57 13.49 13.36
CA CYS A 62 1.29 13.39 14.61
C CYS A 62 0.42 12.68 15.67
N ALA A 63 0.87 11.51 16.15
CA ALA A 63 0.13 10.77 17.17
C ALA A 63 0.02 11.49 18.53
N ASP A 64 0.94 12.41 18.83
CA ASP A 64 0.96 13.13 20.12
C ASP A 64 0.04 14.35 20.14
N CYS A 65 -0.08 15.07 19.02
CA CYS A 65 -0.82 16.34 18.96
C CYS A 65 -1.86 16.45 17.84
N GLY A 66 -2.01 15.44 16.99
CA GLY A 66 -2.99 15.39 15.90
C GLY A 66 -2.71 16.36 14.74
N PHE A 67 -1.49 16.88 14.66
CA PHE A 67 -1.09 17.75 13.55
C PHE A 67 -0.94 16.94 12.25
N ASP A 68 -1.61 17.36 11.17
CA ASP A 68 -1.68 16.69 9.87
C ASP A 68 -1.33 17.60 8.67
N ASP A 69 -1.18 18.92 8.88
CA ASP A 69 -0.75 19.92 7.88
C ASP A 69 0.76 19.84 7.53
N PHE A 70 1.27 18.63 7.26
CA PHE A 70 2.67 18.46 6.81
C PHE A 70 2.88 18.79 5.32
N ASP A 71 1.81 18.91 4.56
CA ASP A 71 1.83 19.14 3.11
C ASP A 71 1.51 20.61 2.69
N ASP A 72 1.33 21.54 3.65
CA ASP A 72 1.07 22.98 3.39
C ASP A 72 2.36 23.82 3.28
#